data_AF-A0A1Q4AB05-F1
#
_entry.id   AF-A0A1Q4AB05-F1
#
_cell.length_a   1.000
_cell.length_b   1.000
_cell.length_c   1.000
_cell.angle_alpha   90.00
_cell.angle_beta   90.00
_cell.angle_gamma   90.00
#
_symmetry.space_group_name_H-M   'P 1'
#
loop_
_entity.id
_entity.type
_entity.pdbx_description
1 polymer ?
#
loop_
_entity_poly.entity_id
_entity_poly.type
_entity_poly.pdbx_seq_one_letter_code
_entity_poly.pdbx_strand_id
1 'polypeptide(L)'
;MSWQATAWVSTVEAGGASGKLLLYALANYADETGRTFAGDERIMRDTELSERAVRDWKRRLVEAGLITIERRRRAGGDFDLDVIRLAMGGAQPPANSAGGATGKSRRDHRQMVPPPPANGAVPPTPPYIAEPPIEPSEEQEREARAEGEGEKPEGMTKRAEGLFFRSFTAWDRFAVSPKAPMLEAWGRLTWSEMQAAADAVPRYLAAKKVAGMRHAPAISTYLDRSERLWEAFPAPVEAPKPAYAPAFGPVWAAIRMRDLVTGPKAEPSPLKGWEERAIADGRLDRETLLRGNRMRSGWPMVNALHFSAETRGLGIHGFGPAEEALGKLCEFVPVESECWKAWKLEHDLRGWPWLPDPGTMRGVYFPAGGPGGLEAFEQAVRGNHDAGGREAAE
;
A
#
# COMPACT_ATOMS: atom_id res chain seq x y z
N MET A 1 3.62 17.67 16.38
CA MET A 1 4.18 16.98 15.19
C MET A 1 5.37 17.78 14.73
N SER A 2 6.57 17.37 15.15
CA SER A 2 7.82 17.97 14.72
C SER A 2 8.47 17.06 13.68
N TRP A 3 8.58 17.53 12.44
CA TRP A 3 9.28 16.80 11.37
C TRP A 3 10.74 16.50 11.75
N GLN A 4 11.38 17.42 12.47
CA GLN A 4 12.76 17.28 12.94
C GLN A 4 12.93 16.10 13.90
N ALA A 5 11.94 15.84 14.76
CA ALA A 5 11.97 14.72 15.68
C ALA A 5 11.91 13.38 14.97
N THR A 6 11.01 13.24 14.00
CA THR A 6 10.86 12.02 13.19
C THR A 6 12.11 11.78 12.33
N ALA A 7 12.68 12.85 11.75
CA ALA A 7 13.93 12.78 11.01
C ALA A 7 15.10 12.32 11.91
N TRP A 8 15.20 12.84 13.13
CA TRP A 8 16.21 12.38 14.10
C TRP A 8 16.03 10.90 14.46
N VAL A 9 14.81 10.42 14.70
CA VAL A 9 14.60 8.99 15.02
C VAL A 9 15.13 8.10 13.90
N SER A 10 15.03 8.52 12.63
CA SER A 10 15.51 7.73 11.49
C SER A 10 17.01 7.39 11.57
N THR A 11 17.83 8.27 12.14
CA THR A 11 19.29 8.13 12.22
C THR A 11 19.79 7.33 13.43
N VAL A 12 18.92 7.04 14.40
CA VAL A 12 19.31 6.43 15.70
C VAL A 12 19.09 4.91 15.73
N GLU A 13 20.05 4.14 16.24
CA GLU A 13 19.85 2.71 16.51
C GLU A 13 19.19 2.49 17.89
N ALA A 14 17.94 2.04 17.90
CA ALA A 14 17.13 1.90 19.12
C ALA A 14 17.17 0.49 19.75
N GLY A 15 18.12 -0.36 19.33
CA GLY A 15 18.28 -1.73 19.85
C GLY A 15 17.22 -2.75 19.44
N GLY A 16 16.30 -2.40 18.53
CA GLY A 16 15.30 -3.32 17.95
C GLY A 16 14.09 -2.61 17.35
N ALA A 17 13.26 -3.36 16.60
CA ALA A 17 12.09 -2.81 15.89
C ALA A 17 11.09 -2.14 16.84
N SER A 18 10.77 -2.77 17.98
CA SER A 18 9.83 -2.20 18.96
C SER A 18 10.37 -0.93 19.63
N GLY A 19 11.68 -0.86 19.92
CA GLY A 19 12.30 0.36 20.44
C GLY A 19 12.29 1.50 19.43
N LYS A 20 12.54 1.19 18.15
CA LYS A 20 12.49 2.15 17.04
C LYS A 20 11.06 2.66 16.82
N LEU A 21 10.07 1.78 16.86
CA LEU A 21 8.65 2.12 16.75
C LEU A 21 8.21 3.03 17.90
N LEU A 22 8.62 2.73 19.14
CA LEU A 22 8.33 3.56 20.31
C LEU A 22 8.90 4.98 20.17
N LEU A 23 10.12 5.12 19.64
CA LEU A 23 10.72 6.44 19.38
C LEU A 23 9.95 7.21 18.31
N TYR A 24 9.52 6.56 17.23
CA TYR A 24 8.70 7.21 16.21
C TYR A 24 7.36 7.69 16.77
N ALA A 25 6.71 6.88 17.62
CA ALA A 25 5.49 7.29 18.30
C ALA A 25 5.71 8.52 19.19
N LEU A 26 6.80 8.56 19.98
CA LEU A 26 7.14 9.72 20.80
C LEU A 26 7.46 10.96 19.96
N ALA A 27 8.18 10.82 18.85
CA ALA A 27 8.53 11.90 17.93
C ALA A 27 7.33 12.54 17.25
N ASN A 28 6.32 11.75 16.88
CA ASN A 28 5.08 12.28 16.29
C ASN A 28 4.38 13.28 17.23
N TYR A 29 4.44 13.05 18.54
CA TYR A 29 3.87 13.95 19.55
C TYR A 29 4.85 15.00 20.08
N ALA A 30 6.11 14.99 19.64
CA ALA A 30 7.09 15.95 20.09
C ALA A 30 6.88 17.34 19.47
N ASP A 31 7.25 18.36 20.23
CA ASP A 31 7.44 19.72 19.74
C ASP A 31 8.78 19.89 19.01
N GLU A 32 9.04 21.10 18.52
CA GLU A 32 10.29 21.44 17.80
C GLU A 32 11.56 21.19 18.64
N THR A 33 11.44 21.18 19.97
CA THR A 33 12.53 20.93 20.91
C THR A 33 12.65 19.46 21.33
N GLY A 34 11.81 18.58 20.78
CA GLY A 34 11.82 17.15 21.07
C GLY A 34 11.10 16.80 22.36
N ARG A 35 10.28 17.72 22.91
CA ARG A 35 9.53 17.51 24.15
C ARG A 35 8.13 16.99 23.83
N THR A 36 7.68 15.96 24.55
CA THR A 36 6.34 15.38 24.43
C THR A 36 5.75 15.06 25.80
N PHE A 37 4.41 15.08 25.87
CA PHE A 37 3.61 14.70 27.04
C PHE A 37 2.77 13.44 26.76
N ALA A 38 3.16 12.65 25.76
CA ALA A 38 2.42 11.46 25.36
C ALA A 38 2.43 10.41 26.49
N GLY A 39 1.25 10.19 27.07
CA GLY A 39 1.02 9.18 28.11
C GLY A 39 1.10 7.74 27.59
N ASP A 40 1.27 6.78 28.50
CA ASP A 40 1.45 5.36 28.18
C ASP A 40 0.30 4.79 27.34
N GLU A 41 -0.97 5.09 27.69
CA GLU A 41 -2.15 4.60 26.95
C GLU A 41 -2.15 5.01 25.48
N ARG A 42 -1.73 6.25 25.19
CA ARG A 42 -1.64 6.77 23.82
C ARG A 42 -0.55 6.05 23.04
N ILE A 43 0.61 5.86 23.67
CA ILE A 43 1.73 5.16 23.06
C ILE A 43 1.40 3.68 22.82
N MET A 44 0.70 3.03 23.75
CA MET A 44 0.20 1.66 23.55
C MET A 44 -0.73 1.55 22.36
N ARG A 45 -1.66 2.51 22.19
CA ARG A 45 -2.59 2.53 21.05
C ARG A 45 -1.85 2.65 19.71
N ASP A 46 -0.87 3.53 19.63
CA ASP A 46 -0.22 3.84 18.36
C ASP A 46 0.87 2.82 17.98
N THR A 47 1.38 2.07 18.94
CA THR A 47 2.45 1.07 18.72
C THR A 47 1.95 -0.37 18.80
N GLU A 48 0.71 -0.57 19.24
CA GLU A 48 0.12 -1.88 19.56
C GLU A 48 0.95 -2.71 20.56
N LEU A 49 1.85 -2.06 21.30
CA LEU A 49 2.67 -2.69 22.34
C LEU A 49 1.88 -2.81 23.64
N SER A 50 2.10 -3.91 24.36
CA SER A 50 1.57 -4.06 25.72
C SER A 50 2.17 -3.00 26.66
N GLU A 51 1.44 -2.67 27.73
CA GLU A 51 1.89 -1.73 28.77
C GLU A 51 3.28 -2.10 29.32
N ARG A 52 3.50 -3.41 29.54
CA ARG A 52 4.80 -3.95 29.96
C ARG A 52 5.90 -3.66 28.93
N ALA A 53 5.62 -3.91 27.65
CA ALA A 53 6.59 -3.66 26.58
C ALA A 53 6.91 -2.16 26.45
N VAL A 54 5.92 -1.27 26.55
CA VAL A 54 6.11 0.18 26.55
C VAL A 54 7.01 0.61 27.70
N ARG A 55 6.75 0.14 28.93
CA ARG A 55 7.57 0.45 30.11
C ARG A 55 9.00 -0.08 30.00
N ASP A 56 9.15 -1.32 29.52
CA ASP A 56 10.46 -1.96 29.35
C ASP A 56 11.30 -1.22 28.30
N TRP A 57 10.69 -0.83 27.17
CA TRP A 57 11.37 -0.05 26.13
C TRP A 57 11.66 1.39 26.56
N LYS A 58 10.75 2.08 27.27
CA LYS A 58 11.05 3.40 27.86
C LYS A 58 12.29 3.34 28.75
N ARG A 59 12.40 2.32 29.60
CA ARG A 59 13.59 2.12 30.45
C ARG A 59 14.87 1.91 29.62
N ARG A 60 14.82 1.07 28.59
CA ARG A 60 15.97 0.82 27.70
C ARG A 60 16.38 2.06 26.91
N LEU A 61 15.42 2.88 26.47
CA LEU A 61 15.70 4.13 25.75
C LEU A 61 16.30 5.20 26.66
N VAL A 62 15.89 5.24 27.94
CA VAL A 62 16.53 6.10 28.96
C VAL A 62 17.96 5.63 29.22
N GLU A 63 18.17 4.32 29.39
CA GLU A 63 19.50 3.73 29.58
C GLU A 63 20.43 3.99 28.39
N ALA A 64 19.89 3.93 27.17
CA ALA A 64 20.61 4.26 25.94
C ALA A 64 20.82 5.78 25.74
N GLY A 65 20.31 6.64 26.63
CA GLY A 65 20.43 8.10 26.52
C GLY A 65 19.61 8.71 25.37
N LEU A 66 18.66 7.97 24.80
CA LEU A 66 17.85 8.42 23.65
C LEU A 66 16.66 9.28 24.08
N ILE A 67 16.17 9.07 25.31
CA ILE A 67 15.10 9.87 25.91
C ILE A 67 15.43 10.18 27.37
N THR A 68 14.86 11.27 27.89
CA THR A 68 14.79 11.55 29.33
C THR A 68 13.33 11.68 29.76
N ILE A 69 13.00 11.26 30.98
CA ILE A 69 11.65 11.27 31.52
C ILE A 69 11.65 12.05 32.84
N GLU A 70 10.93 13.16 32.88
CA GLU A 70 10.71 13.97 34.08
C GLU A 70 9.30 13.70 34.60
N ARG A 71 9.23 13.08 35.79
CA ARG A 71 7.96 12.79 36.46
C ARG A 71 7.45 14.03 37.16
N ARG A 72 6.22 14.44 36.85
CA ARG A 72 5.58 15.61 37.46
C ARG A 72 4.50 15.18 38.44
N ARG A 73 4.41 15.89 39.58
CA ARG A 73 3.33 15.75 40.55
C ARG A 73 2.66 17.12 40.73
N ARG A 74 1.32 17.15 40.76
CA ARG A 74 0.59 18.39 41.06
C ARG A 74 0.61 18.69 42.56
N ALA A 75 0.51 19.97 42.90
CA ALA A 75 0.24 20.40 44.28
C ALA A 75 -1.15 19.88 44.68
N GLY A 76 -1.18 18.76 45.40
CA GLY A 76 -2.40 18.01 45.71
C GLY A 76 -2.24 16.48 45.67
N GLY A 77 -1.09 15.96 45.22
CA GLY A 77 -0.77 14.53 45.32
C GLY A 77 -1.20 13.68 44.13
N ASP A 78 -1.90 14.26 43.15
CA ASP A 78 -2.27 13.59 41.91
C ASP A 78 -1.10 13.56 40.90
N PHE A 79 -1.01 12.48 40.13
CA PHE A 79 0.04 12.27 39.13
C PHE A 79 -0.23 13.16 37.91
N ASP A 80 0.76 13.97 37.49
CA ASP A 80 0.67 14.70 36.22
C ASP A 80 1.32 13.86 35.10
N LEU A 81 1.02 14.17 33.84
CA LEU A 81 1.64 13.46 32.72
C LEU A 81 3.16 13.67 32.74
N ASP A 82 3.91 12.57 32.54
CA ASP A 82 5.36 12.58 32.42
C ASP A 82 5.79 13.45 31.23
N VAL A 83 6.84 14.24 31.43
CA VAL A 83 7.48 14.99 30.35
C VAL A 83 8.60 14.15 29.79
N ILE A 84 8.49 13.78 28.53
CA ILE A 84 9.53 13.01 27.83
C ILE A 84 10.26 13.95 26.88
N ARG A 85 11.60 13.92 26.90
CA ARG A 85 12.43 14.70 25.98
C ARG A 85 13.31 13.77 25.17
N LEU A 86 13.28 13.93 23.85
CA LEU A 86 14.11 13.22 22.89
C LEU A 86 15.51 13.86 22.83
N ALA A 87 16.56 13.05 22.71
CA ALA A 87 17.95 13.52 22.67
C ALA A 87 18.36 14.05 21.28
N MET A 88 17.60 15.01 20.74
CA MET A 88 17.79 15.56 19.39
C MET A 88 18.95 16.56 19.29
N GLY A 89 19.49 17.03 20.43
CA GLY A 89 20.41 18.17 20.53
C GLY A 89 21.88 17.85 20.86
N GLY A 90 22.30 16.58 20.90
CA GLY A 90 23.72 16.21 20.99
C GLY A 90 24.09 15.22 22.08
N ALA A 91 24.58 14.07 21.61
CA ALA A 91 25.59 13.14 22.15
C ALA A 91 25.13 11.73 21.75
N GLN A 92 25.66 11.23 20.63
CA GLN A 92 25.55 9.82 20.31
C GLN A 92 26.17 9.03 21.48
N PRO A 93 25.47 8.05 22.07
CA PRO A 93 26.08 7.20 23.09
C PRO A 93 27.32 6.53 22.48
N PRO A 94 28.40 6.33 23.28
CA PRO A 94 29.66 5.82 22.76
C PRO A 94 29.44 4.47 22.10
N ALA A 95 29.97 4.33 20.89
CA ALA A 95 30.21 3.02 20.30
C ALA A 95 31.20 2.24 21.18
N ASN A 96 30.92 0.94 21.33
CA ASN A 96 31.71 -0.15 21.93
C ASN A 96 31.34 -0.47 23.39
N SER A 97 31.16 -1.74 23.77
CA SER A 97 32.22 -2.76 23.68
C SER A 97 31.99 -3.89 22.67
N ALA A 98 32.97 -4.04 21.79
CA ALA A 98 33.28 -5.28 21.10
C ALA A 98 33.69 -6.37 22.12
N GLY A 99 33.05 -7.53 22.04
CA GLY A 99 33.64 -8.82 22.37
C GLY A 99 33.75 -9.60 21.06
N GLY A 100 34.96 -9.71 20.54
CA GLY A 100 35.20 -10.08 19.14
C GLY A 100 34.89 -11.53 18.77
N ALA A 101 34.60 -11.75 17.50
CA ALA A 101 35.03 -12.95 16.79
C ALA A 101 35.19 -12.63 15.30
N THR A 102 36.45 -12.70 14.89
CA THR A 102 36.95 -12.69 13.52
C THR A 102 36.17 -13.62 12.59
N GLY A 103 35.96 -13.16 11.36
CA GLY A 103 35.26 -13.92 10.33
C GLY A 103 35.92 -15.24 9.98
N LYS A 104 35.09 -16.19 9.57
CA LYS A 104 35.32 -17.09 8.44
C LYS A 104 33.98 -17.61 7.96
N SER A 105 33.67 -17.26 6.71
CA SER A 105 32.72 -17.98 5.86
C SER A 105 32.98 -19.48 5.96
N ARG A 106 31.91 -20.26 6.19
CA ARG A 106 31.57 -21.44 5.39
C ARG A 106 30.26 -22.07 5.87
N ARG A 107 29.49 -22.48 4.86
CA ARG A 107 28.46 -23.51 4.82
C ARG A 107 28.61 -24.58 5.91
N ASP A 108 27.52 -24.88 6.62
CA ASP A 108 26.81 -26.18 6.56
C ASP A 108 25.85 -26.30 7.75
N HIS A 109 24.56 -26.34 7.47
CA HIS A 109 23.54 -26.68 8.45
C HIS A 109 23.53 -28.20 8.61
N ARG A 110 24.32 -28.73 9.56
CA ARG A 110 24.12 -30.06 10.11
C ARG A 110 23.66 -29.91 11.55
N GLN A 111 22.40 -30.21 11.80
CA GLN A 111 21.85 -30.33 13.14
C GLN A 111 22.66 -31.38 13.92
N MET A 112 23.19 -31.00 15.09
CA MET A 112 23.43 -31.96 16.16
C MET A 112 22.36 -31.75 17.23
N VAL A 113 21.65 -32.84 17.51
CA VAL A 113 20.60 -32.96 18.52
C VAL A 113 21.24 -32.91 19.92
N PRO A 114 20.68 -32.17 20.90
CA PRO A 114 21.13 -32.24 22.29
C PRO A 114 20.60 -33.51 22.98
N PRO A 115 21.33 -34.11 23.94
CA PRO A 115 20.88 -35.29 24.66
C PRO A 115 19.71 -34.97 25.62
N PRO A 116 18.80 -35.93 25.87
CA PRO A 116 17.61 -35.68 26.67
C PRO A 116 17.94 -35.58 28.17
N PRO A 117 17.23 -34.73 28.94
CA PRO A 117 17.32 -34.73 30.39
C PRO A 117 16.54 -35.90 30.99
N ALA A 118 17.10 -36.48 32.05
CA ALA A 118 16.45 -37.52 32.85
C ALA A 118 15.36 -36.93 33.77
N ASN A 119 14.31 -37.72 33.93
CA ASN A 119 13.23 -37.65 34.92
C ASN A 119 12.17 -36.55 34.75
N GLY A 120 10.94 -37.04 34.54
CA GLY A 120 9.74 -36.26 34.26
C GLY A 120 9.27 -35.37 35.39
N ALA A 121 8.93 -34.13 35.02
CA ALA A 121 7.81 -33.35 35.53
C ALA A 121 7.61 -32.16 34.57
N VAL A 122 6.57 -32.21 33.73
CA VAL A 122 6.18 -31.08 32.86
C VAL A 122 4.89 -30.48 33.43
N PRO A 123 4.86 -29.19 33.81
CA PRO A 123 3.61 -28.47 34.04
C PRO A 123 2.97 -28.09 32.68
N PRO A 124 1.63 -28.12 32.56
CA PRO A 124 0.96 -27.92 31.27
C PRO A 124 1.04 -26.45 30.83
N THR A 125 1.46 -26.24 29.57
CA THR A 125 1.35 -24.95 28.87
C THR A 125 0.01 -24.88 28.12
N PRO A 126 -0.68 -23.73 28.10
CA PRO A 126 -1.91 -23.54 27.34
C PRO A 126 -1.63 -23.50 25.82
N PRO A 127 -2.57 -24.00 24.98
CA PRO A 127 -2.32 -24.18 23.56
C PRO A 127 -2.36 -22.85 22.80
N TYR A 128 -1.25 -22.50 22.15
CA TYR A 128 -1.21 -21.48 21.11
C TYR A 128 -1.75 -22.12 19.82
N ILE A 129 -2.90 -21.63 19.34
CA ILE A 129 -3.44 -21.99 18.02
C ILE A 129 -2.64 -21.19 17.00
N ALA A 130 -1.66 -21.83 16.38
CA ALA A 130 -1.07 -21.32 15.15
C ALA A 130 -2.10 -21.51 14.03
N GLU A 131 -2.54 -20.43 13.40
CA GLU A 131 -3.26 -20.53 12.13
C GLU A 131 -2.33 -21.18 11.09
N PRO A 132 -2.70 -22.34 10.52
CA PRO A 132 -1.82 -23.05 9.59
C PRO A 132 -1.72 -22.33 8.24
N PRO A 133 -0.56 -22.43 7.56
CA PRO A 133 -0.38 -21.94 6.19
C PRO A 133 -1.42 -22.52 5.22
N ILE A 134 -1.89 -21.68 4.28
CA ILE A 134 -2.93 -22.02 3.28
C ILE A 134 -2.36 -22.88 2.12
N GLU A 135 -1.06 -23.12 2.08
CA GLU A 135 -0.46 -24.07 1.14
C GLU A 135 -0.42 -25.48 1.75
N PRO A 136 -1.03 -26.49 1.11
CA PRO A 136 -1.02 -27.85 1.64
C PRO A 136 0.42 -28.37 1.70
N SER A 137 0.83 -28.84 2.87
CA SER A 137 2.20 -29.37 3.04
C SER A 137 2.36 -30.67 2.25
N GLU A 138 3.58 -30.95 1.77
CA GLU A 138 3.91 -32.20 1.07
C GLU A 138 3.59 -33.47 1.91
N GLU A 139 3.51 -33.32 3.24
CA GLU A 139 3.11 -34.39 4.16
C GLU A 139 1.62 -34.69 4.05
N GLN A 140 0.76 -33.68 3.99
CA GLN A 140 -0.68 -33.86 3.79
C GLN A 140 -0.99 -34.48 2.41
N GLU A 141 -0.22 -34.12 1.38
CA GLU A 141 -0.32 -34.76 0.06
C GLU A 141 0.10 -36.24 0.09
N ARG A 142 1.15 -36.58 0.85
CA ARG A 142 1.62 -37.98 1.01
C ARG A 142 0.62 -38.83 1.78
N GLU A 143 0.05 -38.31 2.86
CA GLU A 143 -0.95 -39.02 3.68
C GLU A 143 -2.24 -39.26 2.88
N ALA A 144 -2.75 -38.24 2.19
CA ALA A 144 -3.95 -38.38 1.35
C ALA A 144 -3.76 -39.39 0.19
N ARG A 145 -2.53 -39.52 -0.32
CA ARG A 145 -2.19 -40.47 -1.38
C ARG A 145 -2.03 -41.90 -0.86
N ALA A 146 -1.53 -42.07 0.37
CA ALA A 146 -1.36 -43.37 1.02
C ALA A 146 -2.70 -43.99 1.44
N GLU A 147 -3.67 -43.17 1.90
CA GLU A 147 -5.04 -43.63 2.21
C GLU A 147 -5.87 -43.97 0.96
N GLY A 148 -5.39 -43.57 -0.23
CA GLY A 148 -6.06 -43.76 -1.52
C GLY A 148 -5.64 -45.02 -2.28
N GLU A 149 -4.86 -45.93 -1.69
CA GLU A 149 -4.42 -47.21 -2.30
C GLU A 149 -5.55 -48.24 -2.49
N GLY A 150 -6.76 -47.80 -2.86
CA GLY A 150 -7.77 -48.65 -3.49
C GLY A 150 -7.42 -48.91 -4.96
N GLU A 151 -8.03 -49.94 -5.56
CA GLU A 151 -7.86 -50.25 -6.99
C GLU A 151 -8.09 -48.99 -7.83
N LYS A 152 -7.07 -48.62 -8.61
CA LYS A 152 -7.12 -47.44 -9.49
C LYS A 152 -8.13 -47.71 -10.60
N PRO A 153 -9.05 -46.77 -10.88
CA PRO A 153 -9.93 -46.92 -12.03
C PRO A 153 -9.12 -47.04 -13.32
N GLU A 154 -9.51 -47.98 -14.19
CA GLU A 154 -8.83 -48.24 -15.45
C GLU A 154 -8.68 -46.95 -16.27
N GLY A 155 -7.45 -46.65 -16.71
CA GLY A 155 -7.14 -45.46 -17.52
C GLY A 155 -6.77 -44.18 -16.73
N MET A 156 -6.82 -44.17 -15.40
CA MET A 156 -6.43 -43.01 -14.59
C MET A 156 -4.91 -42.80 -14.54
N THR A 157 -4.43 -41.65 -15.04
CA THR A 157 -3.00 -41.30 -14.99
C THR A 157 -2.56 -40.79 -13.62
N LYS A 158 -1.28 -41.00 -13.25
CA LYS A 158 -0.68 -40.42 -12.02
C LYS A 158 -0.80 -38.89 -11.94
N ARG A 159 -0.81 -38.22 -13.09
CA ARG A 159 -0.95 -36.75 -13.20
C ARG A 159 -2.37 -36.32 -12.85
N ALA A 160 -3.38 -37.03 -13.35
CA ALA A 160 -4.80 -36.78 -13.07
C ALA A 160 -5.13 -37.07 -11.60
N GLU A 161 -4.63 -38.17 -11.07
CA GLU A 161 -4.76 -38.53 -9.66
C GLU A 161 -4.10 -37.48 -8.76
N GLY A 162 -2.87 -37.04 -9.08
CA GLY A 162 -2.21 -35.99 -8.32
C GLY A 162 -2.96 -34.65 -8.35
N LEU A 163 -3.55 -34.28 -9.49
CA LEU A 163 -4.39 -33.07 -9.58
C LEU A 163 -5.62 -33.17 -8.67
N PHE A 164 -6.31 -34.31 -8.67
CA PHE A 164 -7.46 -34.55 -7.80
C PHE A 164 -7.12 -34.31 -6.33
N PHE A 165 -6.10 -35.00 -5.80
CA PHE A 165 -5.77 -34.88 -4.39
C PHE A 165 -5.38 -33.45 -4.01
N ARG A 166 -4.56 -32.77 -4.81
CA ARG A 166 -4.18 -31.37 -4.52
C ARG A 166 -5.37 -30.41 -4.53
N SER A 167 -6.29 -30.57 -5.48
CA SER A 167 -7.39 -29.62 -5.66
C SER A 167 -8.52 -29.80 -4.65
N PHE A 168 -8.74 -31.03 -4.15
CA PHE A 168 -9.86 -31.33 -3.26
C PHE A 168 -9.49 -31.44 -1.77
N THR A 169 -8.22 -31.26 -1.38
CA THR A 169 -7.80 -31.27 0.04
C THR A 169 -8.59 -30.31 0.91
N ALA A 170 -8.91 -29.11 0.40
CA ALA A 170 -9.70 -28.10 1.12
C ALA A 170 -11.21 -28.37 1.11
N TRP A 171 -11.67 -29.42 0.44
CA TRP A 171 -13.09 -29.76 0.35
C TRP A 171 -13.59 -30.35 1.67
N ASP A 172 -14.85 -30.06 2.00
CA ASP A 172 -15.48 -30.51 3.24
C ASP A 172 -15.29 -32.02 3.46
N ARG A 173 -14.79 -32.37 4.65
CA ARG A 173 -14.62 -33.76 5.10
C ARG A 173 -13.77 -34.61 4.15
N PHE A 174 -12.94 -34.00 3.29
CA PHE A 174 -12.13 -34.74 2.33
C PHE A 174 -11.33 -35.84 3.03
N ALA A 175 -10.57 -35.50 4.08
CA ALA A 175 -9.73 -36.44 4.82
C ALA A 175 -10.47 -37.71 5.29
N VAL A 176 -11.70 -37.58 5.77
CA VAL A 176 -12.47 -38.70 6.37
C VAL A 176 -13.44 -39.36 5.40
N SER A 177 -13.51 -38.92 4.15
CA SER A 177 -14.47 -39.43 3.16
C SER A 177 -13.87 -40.54 2.28
N PRO A 178 -14.66 -41.56 1.87
CA PRO A 178 -14.20 -42.61 0.96
C PRO A 178 -13.74 -42.05 -0.39
N LYS A 179 -12.53 -42.41 -0.83
CA LYS A 179 -11.92 -41.88 -2.06
C LYS A 179 -12.43 -42.56 -3.33
N ALA A 180 -12.72 -43.85 -3.27
CA ALA A 180 -13.11 -44.67 -4.43
C ALA A 180 -14.23 -44.06 -5.29
N PRO A 181 -15.41 -43.66 -4.75
CA PRO A 181 -16.47 -43.07 -5.58
C PRO A 181 -16.09 -41.70 -6.16
N MET A 182 -15.20 -40.95 -5.50
CA MET A 182 -14.71 -39.65 -5.98
C MET A 182 -13.73 -39.83 -7.15
N LEU A 183 -12.82 -40.81 -7.03
CA LEU A 183 -11.86 -41.16 -8.07
C LEU A 183 -12.54 -41.79 -9.28
N GLU A 184 -13.62 -42.55 -9.09
CA GLU A 184 -14.44 -43.06 -10.18
C GLU A 184 -15.14 -41.92 -10.94
N ALA A 185 -15.77 -40.98 -10.22
CA ALA A 185 -16.38 -39.80 -10.84
C ALA A 185 -15.34 -38.93 -11.57
N TRP A 186 -14.17 -38.74 -10.96
CA TRP A 186 -13.03 -38.03 -11.57
C TRP A 186 -12.52 -38.73 -12.84
N GLY A 187 -12.39 -40.06 -12.82
CA GLY A 187 -11.92 -40.84 -13.96
C GLY A 187 -12.84 -40.81 -15.19
N ARG A 188 -14.10 -40.40 -15.03
CA ARG A 188 -15.06 -40.21 -16.14
C ARG A 188 -14.89 -38.87 -16.87
N LEU A 189 -14.10 -37.94 -16.33
CA LEU A 189 -13.82 -36.65 -16.93
C LEU A 189 -12.63 -36.71 -17.91
N THR A 190 -12.65 -35.85 -18.92
CA THR A 190 -11.46 -35.61 -19.75
C THR A 190 -10.43 -34.79 -18.98
N TRP A 191 -9.17 -34.79 -19.45
CA TRP A 191 -8.11 -33.99 -18.84
C TRP A 191 -8.45 -32.50 -18.74
N SER A 192 -9.07 -31.92 -19.78
CA SER A 192 -9.48 -30.51 -19.77
C SER A 192 -10.58 -30.24 -18.74
N GLU A 193 -11.53 -31.16 -18.58
CA GLU A 193 -12.61 -31.04 -17.60
C GLU A 193 -12.09 -31.21 -16.17
N MET A 194 -11.15 -32.12 -15.96
CA MET A 194 -10.43 -32.25 -14.68
C MET A 194 -9.76 -30.93 -14.29
N GLN A 195 -9.07 -30.27 -15.22
CA GLN A 195 -8.44 -28.96 -14.96
C GLN A 195 -9.49 -27.89 -14.62
N ALA A 196 -10.55 -27.77 -15.41
CA ALA A 196 -11.61 -26.81 -15.16
C ALA A 196 -12.30 -27.03 -13.80
N ALA A 197 -12.57 -28.30 -13.45
CA ALA A 197 -13.19 -28.67 -12.18
C ALA A 197 -12.28 -28.35 -11.00
N ALA A 198 -10.98 -28.65 -11.11
CA ALA A 198 -9.96 -28.31 -10.13
C ALA A 198 -9.84 -26.79 -9.91
N ASP A 199 -9.75 -26.02 -10.99
CA ASP A 199 -9.59 -24.55 -10.95
C ASP A 199 -10.83 -23.84 -10.37
N ALA A 200 -12.00 -24.47 -10.44
CA ALA A 200 -13.25 -23.96 -9.91
C ALA A 200 -13.45 -24.20 -8.41
N VAL A 201 -12.71 -25.13 -7.79
CA VAL A 201 -12.88 -25.49 -6.37
C VAL A 201 -12.83 -24.28 -5.44
N PRO A 202 -11.82 -23.38 -5.50
CA PRO A 202 -11.76 -22.23 -4.59
C PRO A 202 -12.96 -21.30 -4.73
N ARG A 203 -13.46 -21.13 -5.96
CA ARG A 203 -14.58 -20.24 -6.29
C ARG A 203 -15.91 -20.82 -5.85
N TYR A 204 -16.09 -22.12 -6.02
CA TYR A 204 -17.22 -22.86 -5.47
C TYR A 204 -17.27 -22.74 -3.94
N LEU A 205 -16.15 -22.99 -3.25
CA LEU A 205 -16.10 -22.92 -1.78
C LEU A 205 -16.34 -21.49 -1.24
N ALA A 206 -15.87 -20.46 -1.97
CA ALA A 206 -16.18 -19.07 -1.65
C ALA A 206 -17.68 -18.77 -1.81
N ALA A 207 -18.31 -19.21 -2.91
CA ALA A 207 -19.73 -19.03 -3.16
C ALA A 207 -20.59 -19.76 -2.12
N LYS A 208 -20.22 -20.99 -1.74
CA LYS A 208 -20.82 -21.75 -0.63
C LYS A 208 -20.84 -20.93 0.66
N LYS A 209 -19.72 -20.28 1.02
CA LYS A 209 -19.59 -19.44 2.22
C LYS A 209 -20.54 -18.24 2.16
N VAL A 210 -20.64 -17.56 1.01
CA VAL A 210 -21.57 -16.43 0.79
C VAL A 210 -23.03 -16.89 0.87
N ALA A 211 -23.34 -18.05 0.30
CA ALA A 211 -24.68 -18.64 0.32
C ALA A 211 -25.10 -19.22 1.69
N GLY A 212 -24.20 -19.18 2.70
CA GLY A 212 -24.48 -19.70 4.04
C GLY A 212 -24.67 -21.22 4.10
N MET A 213 -24.18 -21.96 3.10
CA MET A 213 -24.29 -23.42 3.07
C MET A 213 -23.38 -24.07 4.11
N ARG A 214 -23.96 -24.88 5.01
CA ARG A 214 -23.21 -25.55 6.09
C ARG A 214 -22.24 -26.60 5.56
N HIS A 215 -22.62 -27.32 4.50
CA HIS A 215 -21.82 -28.38 3.91
C HIS A 215 -21.78 -28.30 2.39
N ALA A 216 -20.61 -28.57 1.80
CA ALA A 216 -20.49 -28.81 0.38
C ALA A 216 -21.12 -30.17 0.01
N PRO A 217 -21.63 -30.36 -1.22
CA PRO A 217 -22.05 -31.67 -1.71
C PRO A 217 -20.84 -32.62 -1.76
N ALA A 218 -21.12 -33.91 -1.92
CA ALA A 218 -20.06 -34.89 -2.13
C ALA A 218 -19.23 -34.52 -3.37
N ILE A 219 -17.92 -34.77 -3.33
CA ILE A 219 -17.03 -34.49 -4.47
C ILE A 219 -17.49 -35.25 -5.72
N SER A 220 -17.98 -36.47 -5.57
CA SER A 220 -18.58 -37.22 -6.68
C SER A 220 -19.80 -36.51 -7.29
N THR A 221 -20.62 -35.81 -6.50
CA THR A 221 -21.74 -35.00 -6.99
C THR A 221 -21.27 -33.71 -7.67
N TYR A 222 -20.25 -33.06 -7.12
CA TYR A 222 -19.61 -31.91 -7.78
C TYR A 222 -19.02 -32.28 -9.14
N LEU A 223 -18.40 -33.45 -9.23
CA LEU A 223 -17.76 -34.00 -10.43
C LEU A 223 -18.72 -34.74 -11.36
N ASP A 224 -19.98 -34.94 -10.97
CA ASP A 224 -20.88 -35.77 -11.75
C ASP A 224 -21.17 -35.14 -13.13
N ARG A 225 -21.28 -35.99 -14.14
CA ARG A 225 -21.40 -35.57 -15.55
C ARG A 225 -22.76 -34.94 -15.86
N SER A 226 -23.77 -35.17 -15.02
CA SER A 226 -25.10 -34.59 -15.18
C SER A 226 -25.22 -33.19 -14.55
N GLU A 227 -24.62 -32.98 -13.38
CA GLU A 227 -24.72 -31.73 -12.62
C GLU A 227 -23.61 -30.72 -12.97
N ARG A 228 -22.39 -31.22 -13.27
CA ARG A 228 -21.20 -30.44 -13.66
C ARG A 228 -21.04 -29.10 -12.94
N LEU A 229 -21.16 -29.12 -11.61
CA LEU A 229 -21.33 -27.92 -10.79
C LEU A 229 -20.18 -26.90 -10.95
N TRP A 230 -19.00 -27.34 -11.38
CA TRP A 230 -17.85 -26.46 -11.65
C TRP A 230 -18.08 -25.49 -12.82
N GLU A 231 -18.97 -25.80 -13.76
CA GLU A 231 -19.22 -24.96 -14.94
C GLU A 231 -19.93 -23.64 -14.59
N ALA A 232 -20.72 -23.63 -13.51
CA ALA A 232 -21.34 -22.41 -12.98
C ALA A 232 -20.31 -21.44 -12.37
N PHE A 233 -19.06 -21.87 -12.22
CA PHE A 233 -17.96 -21.08 -11.71
C PHE A 233 -16.84 -21.07 -12.77
N PRO A 234 -16.92 -20.20 -13.80
CA PRO A 234 -15.83 -19.98 -14.76
C PRO A 234 -14.78 -19.02 -14.19
N ALA A 235 -13.53 -19.15 -14.65
CA ALA A 235 -12.44 -18.30 -14.18
C ALA A 235 -12.82 -16.82 -14.35
N PRO A 236 -12.54 -15.95 -13.37
CA PRO A 236 -12.75 -14.52 -13.55
C PRO A 236 -11.97 -14.07 -14.77
N VAL A 237 -12.62 -13.41 -15.71
CA VAL A 237 -11.91 -12.74 -16.81
C VAL A 237 -11.01 -11.72 -16.13
N GLU A 238 -9.70 -11.88 -16.30
CA GLU A 238 -8.71 -10.98 -15.70
C GLU A 238 -8.99 -9.57 -16.20
N ALA A 239 -9.57 -8.73 -15.35
CA ALA A 239 -9.82 -7.35 -15.69
C ALA A 239 -8.45 -6.68 -15.92
N PRO A 240 -8.26 -5.95 -17.03
CA PRO A 240 -7.01 -5.26 -17.26
C PRO A 240 -6.71 -4.36 -16.07
N LYS A 241 -5.48 -4.45 -15.53
CA LYS A 241 -5.04 -3.58 -14.43
C LYS A 241 -5.28 -2.14 -14.84
N PRO A 242 -5.95 -1.32 -14.00
CA PRO A 242 -6.22 0.06 -14.35
C PRO A 242 -4.89 0.80 -14.58
N ALA A 243 -4.78 1.47 -15.72
CA ALA A 243 -3.58 2.21 -16.08
C ALA A 243 -3.23 3.23 -14.98
N TYR A 244 -1.96 3.29 -14.58
CA TYR A 244 -1.46 4.19 -13.53
C TYR A 244 -0.41 5.14 -14.08
N ALA A 245 -0.65 6.44 -13.96
CA ALA A 245 0.26 7.50 -14.36
C ALA A 245 0.89 8.10 -13.09
N PRO A 246 2.19 7.91 -12.84
CA PRO A 246 2.83 8.42 -11.63
C PRO A 246 2.79 9.95 -11.57
N ALA A 247 2.79 10.50 -10.35
CA ALA A 247 2.86 11.94 -10.13
C ALA A 247 4.06 12.54 -10.88
N PHE A 248 3.84 13.71 -11.49
CA PHE A 248 4.82 14.42 -12.32
C PHE A 248 5.35 13.66 -13.54
N GLY A 249 4.80 12.48 -13.88
CA GLY A 249 5.13 11.75 -15.10
C GLY A 249 4.47 12.34 -16.37
N PRO A 250 4.79 11.82 -17.57
CA PRO A 250 4.33 12.40 -18.84
C PRO A 250 2.81 12.39 -19.01
N VAL A 251 2.15 11.26 -18.70
CA VAL A 251 0.68 11.16 -18.81
C VAL A 251 -0.02 12.02 -17.75
N TRP A 252 0.53 12.07 -16.54
CA TRP A 252 0.03 12.94 -15.46
C TRP A 252 0.13 14.42 -15.86
N ALA A 253 1.27 14.81 -16.43
CA ALA A 253 1.51 16.17 -16.92
C ALA A 253 0.57 16.52 -18.09
N ALA A 254 0.35 15.58 -19.01
CA ALA A 254 -0.58 15.75 -20.11
C ALA A 254 -2.03 15.95 -19.64
N ILE A 255 -2.51 15.14 -18.70
CA ILE A 255 -3.87 15.30 -18.13
C ILE A 255 -4.02 16.65 -17.43
N ARG A 256 -3.02 17.06 -16.64
CA ARG A 256 -2.96 18.38 -16.01
C ARG A 256 -3.01 19.49 -17.06
N MET A 257 -2.14 19.43 -18.07
CA MET A 257 -2.03 20.48 -19.09
C MET A 257 -3.29 20.58 -19.95
N ARG A 258 -3.93 19.45 -20.27
CA ARG A 258 -5.23 19.43 -20.95
C ARG A 258 -6.28 20.25 -20.20
N ASP A 259 -6.38 20.09 -18.89
CA ASP A 259 -7.36 20.84 -18.09
C ASP A 259 -7.03 22.34 -18.05
N LEU A 260 -5.74 22.70 -18.01
CA LEU A 260 -5.28 24.08 -18.06
C LEU A 260 -5.61 24.79 -19.39
N VAL A 261 -5.32 24.13 -20.52
CA VAL A 261 -5.53 24.73 -21.87
C VAL A 261 -7.00 24.80 -22.27
N THR A 262 -7.86 23.96 -21.69
CA THR A 262 -9.31 24.00 -21.92
C THR A 262 -10.04 25.02 -21.04
N GLY A 263 -9.29 25.90 -20.37
CA GLY A 263 -9.81 27.01 -19.57
C GLY A 263 -10.31 26.64 -18.18
N PRO A 264 -10.60 27.63 -17.33
CA PRO A 264 -11.11 27.42 -15.97
C PRO A 264 -12.42 26.63 -15.95
N LYS A 265 -12.57 25.73 -14.99
CA LYS A 265 -13.77 24.89 -14.76
C LYS A 265 -14.67 25.39 -13.65
N ALA A 266 -14.22 26.39 -12.90
CA ALA A 266 -15.01 27.04 -11.86
C ALA A 266 -14.77 28.55 -11.88
N GLU A 267 -15.79 29.30 -11.49
CA GLU A 267 -15.66 30.74 -11.31
C GLU A 267 -14.73 31.04 -10.13
N PRO A 268 -13.74 31.93 -10.32
CA PRO A 268 -12.84 32.30 -9.25
C PRO A 268 -13.61 33.02 -8.14
N SER A 269 -13.19 32.83 -6.89
CA SER A 269 -13.77 33.57 -5.78
C SER A 269 -13.68 35.08 -6.02
N PRO A 270 -14.75 35.85 -5.77
CA PRO A 270 -14.71 37.29 -5.91
C PRO A 270 -13.76 37.92 -4.89
N LEU A 271 -13.31 39.14 -5.18
CA LEU A 271 -12.51 39.92 -4.23
C LEU A 271 -13.32 40.22 -2.98
N LYS A 272 -12.67 40.12 -1.82
CA LYS A 272 -13.27 40.46 -0.53
C LYS A 272 -13.35 41.98 -0.39
N GLY A 273 -14.33 42.46 0.38
CA GLY A 273 -14.52 43.91 0.55
C GLY A 273 -13.34 44.69 1.16
N TRP A 274 -12.40 44.01 1.83
CA TRP A 274 -11.15 44.64 2.30
C TRP A 274 -10.08 44.70 1.19
N GLU A 275 -10.07 43.73 0.26
CA GLU A 275 -9.19 43.71 -0.91
C GLU A 275 -9.57 44.86 -1.86
N GLU A 276 -10.87 45.04 -2.10
CA GLU A 276 -11.41 46.17 -2.88
C GLU A 276 -10.96 47.53 -2.32
N ARG A 277 -11.02 47.70 -0.99
CA ARG A 277 -10.54 48.92 -0.32
C ARG A 277 -9.04 49.11 -0.44
N ALA A 278 -8.26 48.05 -0.26
CA ALA A 278 -6.81 48.12 -0.38
C ALA A 278 -6.34 48.40 -1.83
N ILE A 279 -7.11 47.95 -2.84
CA ILE A 279 -6.91 48.33 -4.26
C ILE A 279 -7.21 49.82 -4.46
N ALA A 280 -8.32 50.33 -3.92
CA ALA A 280 -8.66 51.75 -4.03
C ALA A 280 -7.61 52.66 -3.37
N ASP A 281 -7.01 52.20 -2.27
CA ASP A 281 -5.91 52.88 -1.58
C ASP A 281 -4.54 52.73 -2.29
N GLY A 282 -4.48 52.03 -3.43
CA GLY A 282 -3.24 51.79 -4.19
C GLY A 282 -2.24 50.85 -3.51
N ARG A 283 -2.65 50.12 -2.48
CA ARG A 283 -1.79 49.21 -1.73
C ARG A 283 -1.69 47.81 -2.36
N LEU A 284 -2.69 47.41 -3.13
CA LEU A 284 -2.76 46.10 -3.79
C LEU A 284 -3.12 46.26 -5.26
N ASP A 285 -2.60 45.34 -6.07
CA ASP A 285 -2.95 45.24 -7.49
C ASP A 285 -4.15 44.29 -7.69
N ARG A 286 -5.17 44.78 -8.41
CA ARG A 286 -6.41 44.04 -8.69
C ARG A 286 -6.14 42.81 -9.55
N GLU A 287 -5.31 42.96 -10.58
CA GLU A 287 -5.05 41.89 -11.53
C GLU A 287 -4.37 40.70 -10.85
N THR A 288 -3.36 40.99 -10.01
CA THR A 288 -2.64 40.00 -9.20
C THR A 288 -3.57 39.21 -8.28
N LEU A 289 -4.50 39.88 -7.60
CA LEU A 289 -5.46 39.22 -6.70
C LEU A 289 -6.45 38.32 -7.46
N LEU A 290 -7.01 38.82 -8.56
CA LEU A 290 -7.92 38.03 -9.41
C LEU A 290 -7.21 36.81 -9.99
N ARG A 291 -5.95 36.98 -10.41
CA ARG A 291 -5.10 35.89 -10.89
C ARG A 291 -4.86 34.84 -9.80
N GLY A 292 -4.52 35.27 -8.59
CA GLY A 292 -4.36 34.38 -7.44
C GLY A 292 -5.64 33.62 -7.06
N ASN A 293 -6.80 34.27 -7.12
CA ASN A 293 -8.10 33.60 -6.91
C ASN A 293 -8.35 32.55 -8.00
N ARG A 294 -8.05 32.87 -9.26
CA ARG A 294 -8.16 31.94 -10.38
C ARG A 294 -7.23 30.74 -10.25
N MET A 295 -5.98 30.93 -9.87
CA MET A 295 -5.05 29.82 -9.60
C MET A 295 -5.61 28.88 -8.51
N ARG A 296 -6.15 29.42 -7.42
CA ARG A 296 -6.63 28.61 -6.28
C ARG A 296 -7.94 27.87 -6.53
N SER A 297 -8.83 28.41 -7.38
CA SER A 297 -10.20 27.90 -7.51
C SER A 297 -10.64 27.59 -8.94
N GLY A 298 -9.96 28.14 -9.95
CA GLY A 298 -10.33 28.01 -11.36
C GLY A 298 -10.15 26.60 -11.93
N TRP A 299 -9.24 25.78 -11.40
CA TRP A 299 -9.00 24.41 -11.85
C TRP A 299 -9.05 23.41 -10.70
N PRO A 300 -10.27 23.04 -10.21
CA PRO A 300 -10.42 22.14 -9.08
C PRO A 300 -9.73 20.78 -9.29
N MET A 301 -9.80 20.21 -10.50
CA MET A 301 -9.14 18.96 -10.84
C MET A 301 -7.61 19.09 -10.74
N VAL A 302 -7.02 20.11 -11.36
CA VAL A 302 -5.57 20.36 -11.28
C VAL A 302 -5.12 20.56 -9.83
N ASN A 303 -5.86 21.33 -9.04
CA ASN A 303 -5.52 21.62 -7.65
C ASN A 303 -5.61 20.36 -6.77
N ALA A 304 -6.63 19.52 -6.96
CA ALA A 304 -6.74 18.23 -6.26
C ALA A 304 -5.59 17.27 -6.61
N LEU A 305 -5.19 17.30 -7.87
CA LEU A 305 -4.13 16.46 -8.44
C LEU A 305 -2.75 16.93 -7.94
N HIS A 306 -2.52 18.24 -7.79
CA HIS A 306 -1.34 18.82 -7.12
C HIS A 306 -1.30 18.45 -5.64
N PHE A 307 -2.41 18.64 -4.92
CA PHE A 307 -2.51 18.29 -3.51
C PHE A 307 -2.20 16.81 -3.26
N SER A 308 -2.71 15.92 -4.13
CA SER A 308 -2.46 14.48 -4.01
C SER A 308 -1.01 14.10 -4.30
N ALA A 309 -0.38 14.76 -5.27
CA ALA A 309 1.04 14.58 -5.58
C ALA A 309 1.94 15.07 -4.43
N GLU A 310 1.66 16.25 -3.88
CA GLU A 310 2.46 16.87 -2.81
C GLU A 310 2.30 16.11 -1.48
N THR A 311 1.08 15.79 -1.07
CA THR A 311 0.82 15.24 0.27
C THR A 311 1.00 13.73 0.37
N ARG A 312 0.78 13.00 -0.74
CA ARG A 312 0.76 11.53 -0.75
C ARG A 312 1.65 10.91 -1.82
N GLY A 313 2.25 11.70 -2.72
CA GLY A 313 3.02 11.18 -3.85
C GLY A 313 2.16 10.42 -4.87
N LEU A 314 0.85 10.65 -4.91
CA LEU A 314 -0.08 9.85 -5.72
C LEU A 314 -0.25 10.40 -7.13
N GLY A 315 -0.24 9.48 -8.09
CA GLY A 315 -0.56 9.72 -9.50
C GLY A 315 -2.05 9.58 -9.82
N ILE A 316 -2.35 9.28 -11.09
CA ILE A 316 -3.71 9.15 -11.62
C ILE A 316 -3.97 7.70 -12.02
N HIS A 317 -5.13 7.17 -11.66
CA HIS A 317 -5.61 5.86 -12.09
C HIS A 317 -6.67 5.99 -13.19
N GLY A 318 -6.81 4.95 -14.01
CA GLY A 318 -7.95 4.81 -14.92
C GLY A 318 -7.94 5.75 -16.12
N PHE A 319 -6.76 6.18 -16.58
CA PHE A 319 -6.63 6.94 -17.82
C PHE A 319 -6.75 6.02 -19.05
N GLY A 320 -7.17 6.56 -20.19
CA GLY A 320 -7.36 5.81 -21.43
C GLY A 320 -6.30 6.10 -22.51
N PRO A 321 -6.47 5.51 -23.70
CA PRO A 321 -5.52 5.68 -24.82
C PRO A 321 -5.34 7.15 -25.25
N ALA A 322 -6.36 7.99 -25.07
CA ALA A 322 -6.32 9.41 -25.40
C ALA A 322 -5.32 10.18 -24.53
N GLU A 323 -5.36 9.96 -23.21
CA GLU A 323 -4.39 10.55 -22.27
C GLU A 323 -2.98 10.00 -22.50
N GLU A 324 -2.86 8.72 -22.83
CA GLU A 324 -1.57 8.12 -23.17
C GLU A 324 -0.94 8.77 -24.41
N ALA A 325 -1.75 9.04 -25.44
CA ALA A 325 -1.32 9.74 -26.64
C ALA A 325 -0.84 11.16 -26.34
N LEU A 326 -1.58 11.91 -25.49
CA LEU A 326 -1.15 13.23 -25.05
C LEU A 326 0.15 13.17 -24.21
N GLY A 327 0.34 12.13 -23.40
CA GLY A 327 1.58 11.91 -22.65
C GLY A 327 2.82 11.81 -23.55
N LYS A 328 2.68 11.26 -24.77
CA LYS A 328 3.76 11.17 -25.76
C LYS A 328 4.16 12.52 -26.36
N LEU A 329 3.33 13.55 -26.17
CA LEU A 329 3.62 14.93 -26.58
C LEU A 329 4.32 15.74 -25.46
N CYS A 330 4.59 15.12 -24.32
CA CYS A 330 5.32 15.76 -23.23
C CYS A 330 6.80 15.35 -23.22
N GLU A 331 7.66 16.30 -22.89
CA GLU A 331 9.09 16.10 -22.70
C GLU A 331 9.49 16.31 -21.24
N PHE A 332 10.62 15.70 -20.86
CA PHE A 332 11.19 15.89 -19.54
C PHE A 332 11.89 17.25 -19.46
N VAL A 333 11.50 18.06 -18.49
CA VAL A 333 12.02 19.39 -18.22
C VAL A 333 12.73 19.38 -16.86
N PRO A 334 14.07 19.50 -16.83
CA PRO A 334 14.82 19.60 -15.58
C PRO A 334 14.41 20.82 -14.76
N VAL A 335 14.32 20.67 -13.43
CA VAL A 335 14.06 21.80 -12.52
C VAL A 335 15.18 22.85 -12.67
N GLU A 336 14.84 24.14 -12.57
CA GLU A 336 15.75 25.28 -12.76
C GLU A 336 16.36 25.46 -14.16
N SER A 337 15.99 24.64 -15.15
CA SER A 337 16.38 24.86 -16.54
C SER A 337 15.72 26.11 -17.14
N GLU A 338 16.25 26.62 -18.25
CA GLU A 338 15.62 27.74 -18.97
C GLU A 338 14.19 27.39 -19.44
N CYS A 339 13.96 26.14 -19.86
CA CYS A 339 12.62 25.68 -20.21
C CYS A 339 11.68 25.65 -19.00
N TRP A 340 12.18 25.27 -17.81
CA TRP A 340 11.40 25.32 -16.56
C TRP A 340 11.00 26.76 -16.20
N LYS A 341 11.93 27.71 -16.28
CA LYS A 341 11.67 29.13 -16.03
C LYS A 341 10.68 29.70 -17.04
N ALA A 342 10.80 29.33 -18.32
CA ALA A 342 9.85 29.72 -19.36
C ALA A 342 8.44 29.20 -19.04
N TRP A 343 8.30 27.95 -18.62
CA TRP A 343 7.01 27.40 -18.18
C TRP A 343 6.44 28.13 -16.98
N LYS A 344 7.30 28.50 -16.01
CA LYS A 344 6.87 29.27 -14.83
C LYS A 344 6.30 30.63 -15.22
N LEU A 345 7.01 31.34 -16.09
CA LEU A 345 6.54 32.61 -16.63
C LEU A 345 5.21 32.44 -17.38
N GLU A 346 5.07 31.41 -18.22
CA GLU A 346 3.82 31.16 -18.96
C GLU A 346 2.64 30.89 -18.02
N HIS A 347 2.85 30.12 -16.95
CA HIS A 347 1.81 29.87 -15.94
C HIS A 347 1.41 31.16 -15.22
N ASP A 348 2.40 31.99 -14.87
CA ASP A 348 2.17 33.30 -14.24
C ASP A 348 1.42 34.26 -15.17
N LEU A 349 1.68 34.24 -16.49
CA LEU A 349 0.97 35.04 -17.48
C LEU A 349 -0.47 34.57 -17.70
N ARG A 350 -0.70 33.25 -17.77
CA ARG A 350 -2.03 32.67 -17.98
C ARG A 350 -2.87 32.57 -16.71
N GLY A 351 -2.26 32.79 -15.54
CA GLY A 351 -2.90 32.60 -14.25
C GLY A 351 -3.17 31.13 -13.93
N TRP A 352 -2.34 30.23 -14.44
CA TRP A 352 -2.43 28.80 -14.19
C TRP A 352 -1.79 28.43 -12.85
N PRO A 353 -2.36 27.47 -12.10
CA PRO A 353 -1.73 26.93 -10.90
C PRO A 353 -0.35 26.35 -11.23
N TRP A 354 0.69 26.87 -10.56
CA TRP A 354 2.05 26.33 -10.68
C TRP A 354 2.17 24.96 -10.00
N LEU A 355 3.14 24.16 -10.45
CA LEU A 355 3.38 22.83 -9.87
C LEU A 355 3.82 22.92 -8.40
N PRO A 356 3.41 21.95 -7.56
CA PRO A 356 3.98 21.78 -6.23
C PRO A 356 5.42 21.26 -6.32
N ASP A 357 6.14 21.28 -5.19
CA ASP A 357 7.51 20.79 -5.11
C ASP A 357 7.58 19.30 -5.54
N PRO A 358 8.35 18.96 -6.59
CA PRO A 358 8.49 17.57 -7.04
C PRO A 358 9.41 16.74 -6.14
N GLY A 359 9.89 17.29 -5.02
CA GLY A 359 10.66 16.57 -4.01
C GLY A 359 12.03 16.16 -4.53
N THR A 360 12.30 14.85 -4.59
CA THR A 360 13.60 14.32 -5.03
C THR A 360 13.75 14.20 -6.54
N MET A 361 12.71 14.48 -7.32
CA MET A 361 12.74 14.40 -8.77
C MET A 361 13.57 15.54 -9.38
N ARG A 362 14.43 15.20 -10.35
CA ARG A 362 15.33 16.15 -11.03
C ARG A 362 14.63 17.04 -12.06
N GLY A 363 13.36 16.77 -12.33
CA GLY A 363 12.57 17.44 -13.36
C GLY A 363 11.16 16.88 -13.38
N VAL A 364 10.32 17.53 -14.17
CA VAL A 364 8.91 17.15 -14.40
C VAL A 364 8.67 17.07 -15.89
N TYR A 365 7.44 16.77 -16.30
CA TYR A 365 7.08 16.76 -17.71
C TYR A 365 6.19 17.96 -18.07
N PHE A 366 6.40 18.51 -19.26
CA PHE A 366 5.58 19.55 -19.88
C PHE A 366 5.43 19.25 -21.38
N PRO A 367 4.50 19.89 -22.10
CA PRO A 367 4.42 19.79 -23.55
C PRO A 367 5.75 20.11 -24.22
N ALA A 368 6.09 19.32 -25.24
CA ALA A 368 7.38 19.41 -25.92
C ALA A 368 7.54 20.75 -26.66
N GLY A 369 8.77 21.28 -26.66
CA GLY A 369 9.11 22.55 -27.31
C GLY A 369 8.88 23.78 -26.41
N GLY A 370 8.72 23.57 -25.10
CA GLY A 370 8.44 24.64 -24.14
C GLY A 370 7.10 25.37 -24.40
N PRO A 371 6.88 26.53 -23.75
CA PRO A 371 5.66 27.32 -23.95
C PRO A 371 5.38 27.70 -25.41
N GLY A 372 6.44 27.94 -26.20
CA GLY A 372 6.31 28.26 -27.62
C GLY A 372 5.82 27.09 -28.49
N GLY A 373 6.01 25.84 -28.05
CA GLY A 373 5.54 24.62 -28.72
C GLY A 373 4.12 24.19 -28.31
N LEU A 374 3.48 24.92 -27.39
CA LEU A 374 2.21 24.53 -26.79
C LEU A 374 1.06 24.36 -27.81
N GLU A 375 1.12 25.05 -28.95
CA GLU A 375 0.09 24.99 -29.99
C GLU A 375 -0.16 23.55 -30.50
N ALA A 376 0.89 22.76 -30.70
CA ALA A 376 0.75 21.37 -31.15
C ALA A 376 -0.02 20.51 -30.12
N PHE A 377 0.23 20.75 -28.83
CA PHE A 377 -0.50 20.08 -27.75
C PHE A 377 -1.97 20.53 -27.70
N GLU A 378 -2.24 21.84 -27.83
CA GLU A 378 -3.60 22.39 -27.86
C GLU A 378 -4.41 21.88 -29.07
N GLN A 379 -3.77 21.67 -30.22
CA GLN A 379 -4.38 21.06 -31.41
C GLN A 379 -4.76 19.59 -31.14
N ALA A 380 -3.87 18.80 -30.53
CA ALA A 380 -4.15 17.41 -30.17
C ALA A 380 -5.30 17.29 -29.15
N VAL A 381 -5.36 18.21 -28.17
CA VAL A 381 -6.48 18.28 -27.21
C VAL A 381 -7.81 18.57 -27.91
N ARG A 382 -7.84 19.52 -28.86
CA ARG A 382 -9.05 19.84 -29.64
C ARG A 382 -9.50 18.68 -30.52
N GLY A 383 -8.57 18.04 -31.24
CA GLY A 383 -8.86 16.90 -32.11
C GLY A 383 -9.46 15.69 -31.38
N ASN A 384 -9.10 15.47 -30.11
CA ASN A 384 -9.71 14.44 -29.27
C ASN A 384 -11.10 14.83 -28.73
N HIS A 385 -11.36 16.12 -28.51
CA HIS A 385 -12.64 16.60 -27.97
C HIS A 385 -13.79 16.44 -28.99
N ASP A 386 -13.50 16.62 -30.29
CA ASP A 386 -14.49 16.45 -31.36
C ASP A 386 -14.88 14.99 -31.62
N ALA A 387 -14.02 14.04 -31.24
CA ALA A 387 -14.28 12.60 -31.35
C ALA A 387 -15.09 12.03 -30.17
N GLY A 388 -15.04 12.66 -28.99
CA GLY A 388 -15.70 12.18 -27.76
C GLY A 388 -17.05 12.82 -27.42
N GLY A 389 -17.51 13.80 -28.20
CA GLY A 389 -18.73 14.59 -27.90
C GLY A 389 -20.03 14.08 -28.53
N ARG A 390 -20.02 12.93 -29.22
CA ARG A 390 -21.22 12.36 -29.87
C ARG A 390 -21.63 11.03 -29.23
N GLU A 391 -21.90 11.01 -27.94
CA GLU A 391 -22.57 9.87 -27.30
C GLU A 391 -23.22 10.33 -25.99
N ALA A 392 -24.38 10.98 -26.10
CA ALA A 392 -25.44 11.05 -25.08
C ALA A 392 -26.52 12.06 -25.52
N ALA A 393 -27.28 11.72 -26.56
CA ALA A 393 -28.61 12.26 -26.80
C ALA A 393 -29.31 11.39 -27.86
N GLU A 394 -29.69 10.18 -27.48
CA GLU A 394 -30.84 9.44 -28.05
C GLU A 394 -31.48 8.60 -26.95
#